data_AF-Q53293-F1
#
_entry.id   AF-Q53293-F1
#
_cell.length_a   1.000
_cell.length_b   1.000
_cell.length_c   1.000
_cell.angle_alpha   90.00
_cell.angle_beta   90.00
_cell.angle_gamma   90.00
#
_symmetry.space_group_name_H-M   'P 1'
#
loop_
_entity.id
_entity.type
_entity.pdbx_description
1 polymer ?
#
loop_
_entity_poly.entity_id
_entity_poly.type
_entity_poly.pdbx_seq_one_letter_code
_entity_poly.pdbx_strand_id
1 'polypeptide(L)'
;MIKTTEHIVNNSIERDYSKSISLEHRKKFAQFFTPFPIAYAMAKWILGNKQLKTVLEPAFGLGVFSRAILSQQKEINIKGFEVDETIFENAKEYFDDFENVNILLQDYMYNDWKNKYDGIICNPPYFKFHDYDNKNILKEIETNLKCKLNGFTNLYTLFLLKSIHQLSQNGRCAYIIPSEFLNSDYGKLVKTYLIKSKTLRHIIVIDFEENVFDDALTTASIILCANDNITDKVQFNNIQSLQDLSKIDEIINKYPNFLETEQTYNFSDLNPEIKWKAYYQKQNSIKFKNLVPFSTYAKVVRGIATGSNEYFTFNLSKAKEFNIDEQYLLPCICSAKDAKTSFFTKQDFEELKKSDKSVFLFNAQNSTDKNISSYIQKGESEEINKRFLTASRTPWYSLENRKPAPIWVSVFNRSGLRFIRNEANISNLTSYHCIIQNKQVVSEIDIDLLFAYLLTDTAKQIFEDNSRQYGNGLQKFEPNDLNKGMMLDLGLLDKQTSDEILNLYKEYKYLILDNKNGDEIINKIDKILTDKYSEKKHWA
;
A
#
# COMPACT_ATOMS: atom_id res chain seq x y z
N MET A 1 -18.73 -10.97 35.90
CA MET A 1 -19.51 -9.72 35.93
C MET A 1 -18.58 -8.57 36.28
N ILE A 2 -18.21 -7.80 35.27
CA ILE A 2 -17.48 -6.54 35.44
C ILE A 2 -18.51 -5.55 35.98
N LYS A 3 -18.30 -5.04 37.21
CA LYS A 3 -19.32 -4.25 37.93
C LYS A 3 -19.51 -2.82 37.41
N THR A 4 -18.55 -2.25 36.69
CA THR A 4 -18.66 -0.98 35.95
C THR A 4 -17.54 -0.90 34.90
N THR A 5 -17.83 -0.37 33.71
CA THR A 5 -16.80 -0.14 32.66
C THR A 5 -16.11 1.22 32.77
N GLU A 6 -16.60 2.11 33.66
CA GLU A 6 -15.96 3.39 34.02
C GLU A 6 -14.48 3.26 34.41
N HIS A 7 -14.03 2.07 34.82
CA HIS A 7 -12.67 1.82 35.28
C HIS A 7 -11.80 1.03 34.30
N ILE A 8 -12.33 0.61 33.14
CA ILE A 8 -11.56 -0.18 32.17
C ILE A 8 -10.83 0.76 31.19
N VAL A 9 -9.71 1.28 31.68
CA VAL A 9 -8.76 2.14 30.96
C VAL A 9 -7.61 1.33 30.36
N ASN A 10 -7.94 0.18 29.77
CA ASN A 10 -6.99 -0.71 29.09
C ASN A 10 -7.73 -1.58 28.05
N ASN A 11 -7.01 -2.49 27.39
CA ASN A 11 -7.54 -3.38 26.34
C ASN A 11 -8.03 -4.76 26.86
N SER A 12 -8.41 -4.90 28.14
CA SER A 12 -8.84 -6.20 28.67
C SER A 12 -10.11 -6.70 28.00
N ILE A 13 -11.08 -5.81 27.75
CA ILE A 13 -12.34 -6.13 27.08
C ILE A 13 -12.08 -6.70 25.68
N GLU A 14 -11.25 -6.01 24.89
CA GLU A 14 -10.93 -6.40 23.51
C GLU A 14 -10.17 -7.73 23.48
N ARG A 15 -9.28 -7.97 24.45
CA ARG A 15 -8.54 -9.23 24.59
C ARG A 15 -9.44 -10.40 24.98
N ASP A 16 -10.38 -10.18 25.89
CA ASP A 16 -11.29 -11.23 26.34
C ASP A 16 -12.29 -11.59 25.23
N TYR A 17 -12.82 -10.60 24.51
CA TYR A 17 -13.61 -10.81 23.30
C TYR A 17 -12.83 -11.58 22.22
N SER A 18 -11.58 -11.18 21.97
CA SER A 18 -10.76 -11.84 20.94
C SER A 18 -10.45 -13.31 21.25
N LYS A 19 -10.49 -13.71 22.54
CA LYS A 19 -10.36 -15.10 22.98
C LYS A 19 -11.66 -15.90 22.85
N SER A 20 -12.81 -15.26 22.95
CA SER A 20 -14.12 -15.92 22.92
C SER A 20 -14.71 -16.06 21.51
N ILE A 21 -14.20 -15.29 20.54
CA ILE A 21 -14.73 -15.23 19.17
C ILE A 21 -13.77 -15.86 18.15
N SER A 22 -14.34 -16.52 17.12
CA SER A 22 -13.56 -17.17 16.08
C SER A 22 -12.82 -16.15 15.19
N LEU A 23 -11.63 -16.54 14.71
CA LEU A 23 -10.87 -15.72 13.76
C LEU A 23 -11.64 -15.45 12.46
N GLU A 24 -12.47 -16.41 12.02
CA GLU A 24 -13.32 -16.25 10.84
C GLU A 24 -14.33 -15.13 11.01
N HIS A 25 -14.99 -15.06 12.16
CA HIS A 25 -15.93 -13.98 12.49
C HIS A 25 -15.22 -12.63 12.53
N ARG A 26 -14.07 -12.54 13.22
CA ARG A 26 -13.29 -11.29 13.29
C ARG A 26 -12.86 -10.80 11.90
N LYS A 27 -12.45 -11.72 11.02
CA LYS A 27 -12.10 -11.42 9.62
C LYS A 27 -13.31 -10.97 8.80
N LYS A 28 -14.47 -11.62 8.97
CA LYS A 28 -15.72 -11.28 8.27
C LYS A 28 -16.11 -9.81 8.47
N PHE A 29 -15.88 -9.27 9.66
CA PHE A 29 -16.19 -7.88 10.01
C PHE A 29 -14.98 -6.93 9.96
N ALA A 30 -13.81 -7.41 9.54
CA ALA A 30 -12.56 -6.66 9.54
C ALA A 30 -12.27 -5.97 10.90
N GLN A 31 -12.42 -6.72 12.00
CA GLN A 31 -12.27 -6.21 13.35
C GLN A 31 -10.80 -5.98 13.72
N PHE A 32 -10.44 -4.72 13.96
CA PHE A 32 -9.13 -4.29 14.44
C PHE A 32 -9.29 -3.40 15.66
N PHE A 33 -8.87 -3.88 16.82
CA PHE A 33 -9.05 -3.14 18.08
C PHE A 33 -7.95 -2.10 18.29
N THR A 34 -8.36 -0.88 18.60
CA THR A 34 -7.43 0.23 18.88
C THR A 34 -6.75 0.04 20.23
N PRO A 35 -5.40 0.11 20.32
CA PRO A 35 -4.72 0.18 21.61
C PRO A 35 -5.21 1.37 22.46
N PHE A 36 -5.49 1.13 23.73
CA PHE A 36 -6.05 2.14 24.63
C PHE A 36 -5.20 3.42 24.72
N PRO A 37 -3.85 3.37 24.77
CA PRO A 37 -3.03 4.59 24.75
C PRO A 37 -3.27 5.48 23.53
N ILE A 38 -3.50 4.88 22.36
CA ILE A 38 -3.83 5.61 21.13
C ILE A 38 -5.24 6.20 21.22
N ALA A 39 -6.22 5.41 21.68
CA ALA A 39 -7.58 5.88 21.88
C ALA A 39 -7.66 7.06 22.87
N TYR A 40 -6.88 6.99 23.94
CA TYR A 40 -6.77 8.04 24.95
C TYR A 40 -6.17 9.33 24.38
N ALA A 41 -5.09 9.24 23.60
CA ALA A 41 -4.53 10.39 22.91
C ALA A 41 -5.54 11.01 21.93
N MET A 42 -6.19 10.20 21.10
CA MET A 42 -7.24 10.67 20.17
C MET A 42 -8.42 11.33 20.91
N ALA A 43 -8.82 10.81 22.07
CA ALA A 43 -9.88 11.42 22.89
C ALA A 43 -9.50 12.83 23.37
N LYS A 44 -8.24 13.07 23.77
CA LYS A 44 -7.76 14.42 24.16
C LYS A 44 -7.92 15.44 23.05
N TRP A 45 -7.71 15.04 21.79
CA TRP A 45 -7.92 15.93 20.64
C TRP A 45 -9.36 16.45 20.59
N ILE A 46 -10.33 15.55 20.73
CA ILE A 46 -11.76 15.85 20.71
C ILE A 46 -12.13 16.73 21.92
N LEU A 47 -11.67 16.37 23.12
CA LEU A 47 -11.89 17.10 24.38
C LEU A 47 -11.25 18.50 24.39
N GLY A 48 -10.31 18.78 23.48
CA GLY A 48 -9.80 20.12 23.29
C GLY A 48 -10.84 21.11 22.73
N ASN A 49 -11.96 20.62 22.17
CA ASN A 49 -13.15 21.45 21.93
C ASN A 49 -13.87 21.72 23.26
N LYS A 50 -13.72 22.94 23.80
CA LYS A 50 -14.33 23.33 25.09
C LYS A 50 -15.86 23.38 25.07
N GLN A 51 -16.49 23.33 23.89
CA GLN A 51 -17.95 23.32 23.72
C GLN A 51 -18.49 21.93 23.38
N LEU A 52 -17.66 20.88 23.50
CA LEU A 52 -18.02 19.50 23.19
C LEU A 52 -19.23 19.04 24.02
N LYS A 53 -20.34 18.73 23.35
CA LYS A 53 -21.55 18.15 23.97
C LYS A 53 -21.96 16.83 23.35
N THR A 54 -21.75 16.70 22.05
CA THR A 54 -22.16 15.54 21.26
C THR A 54 -20.97 14.89 20.57
N VAL A 55 -20.81 13.58 20.76
CA VAL A 55 -19.79 12.76 20.11
C VAL A 55 -20.44 11.67 19.27
N LEU A 56 -19.90 11.47 18.08
CA LEU A 56 -20.22 10.32 17.23
C LEU A 56 -19.02 9.35 17.22
N GLU A 57 -19.31 8.06 17.43
CA GLU A 57 -18.40 6.94 17.21
C GLU A 57 -18.96 6.05 16.09
N PRO A 58 -18.61 6.30 14.81
CA PRO A 58 -19.24 5.68 13.64
C PRO A 58 -19.08 4.16 13.52
N ALA A 59 -18.06 3.62 14.16
CA ALA A 59 -17.81 2.18 14.28
C ALA A 59 -17.46 1.93 15.74
N PHE A 60 -18.49 1.62 16.54
CA PHE A 60 -18.43 1.62 17.99
C PHE A 60 -17.50 0.53 18.54
N GLY A 61 -17.51 -0.65 17.92
CA GLY A 61 -16.75 -1.78 18.45
C GLY A 61 -17.17 -2.05 19.90
N LEU A 62 -16.19 -2.30 20.77
CA LEU A 62 -16.41 -2.49 22.21
C LEU A 62 -16.31 -1.16 22.99
N GLY A 63 -16.38 -0.02 22.30
CA GLY A 63 -16.46 1.34 22.85
C GLY A 63 -15.15 1.87 23.44
N VAL A 64 -13.99 1.47 22.94
CA VAL A 64 -12.69 1.91 23.49
C VAL A 64 -12.54 3.44 23.48
N PHE A 65 -13.07 4.14 22.47
CA PHE A 65 -13.03 5.60 22.43
C PHE A 65 -14.03 6.22 23.39
N SER A 66 -15.25 5.68 23.45
CA SER A 66 -16.24 6.07 24.47
C SER A 66 -15.70 5.93 25.90
N ARG A 67 -15.05 4.80 26.23
CA ARG A 67 -14.37 4.61 27.54
C ARG A 67 -13.29 5.67 27.77
N ALA A 68 -12.46 5.95 26.75
CA ALA A 68 -11.40 6.95 26.84
C ALA A 68 -11.93 8.39 27.06
N ILE A 69 -13.05 8.75 26.42
CA ILE A 69 -13.72 10.05 26.59
C ILE A 69 -14.35 10.15 27.98
N LEU A 70 -15.16 9.17 28.38
CA LEU A 70 -15.92 9.18 29.63
C LEU A 70 -15.02 9.08 30.86
N SER A 71 -13.82 8.49 30.74
CA SER A 71 -12.80 8.51 31.80
C SER A 71 -12.28 9.92 32.13
N GLN A 72 -12.49 10.89 31.23
CA GLN A 72 -12.04 12.29 31.37
C GLN A 72 -13.21 13.25 31.56
N GLN A 73 -14.34 13.03 30.88
CA GLN A 73 -15.53 13.89 30.97
C GLN A 73 -16.81 13.05 30.86
N LYS A 74 -17.52 12.91 31.98
CA LYS A 74 -18.66 11.97 32.12
C LYS A 74 -19.95 12.41 31.43
N GLU A 75 -20.17 13.71 31.25
CA GLU A 75 -21.47 14.26 30.81
C GLU A 75 -21.63 14.38 29.28
N ILE A 76 -20.72 13.83 28.49
CA ILE A 76 -20.76 13.94 27.02
C ILE A 76 -21.78 12.95 26.45
N ASN A 77 -22.66 13.41 25.57
CA ASN A 77 -23.59 12.53 24.87
C ASN A 77 -22.87 11.83 23.72
N ILE A 78 -22.85 10.51 23.73
CA ILE A 78 -22.18 9.69 22.72
C ILE A 78 -23.22 8.89 21.93
N LYS A 79 -23.10 8.94 20.60
CA LYS A 79 -23.86 8.10 19.68
C LYS A 79 -22.91 7.16 18.94
N GLY A 80 -23.20 5.87 19.00
CA GLY A 80 -22.43 4.80 18.36
C GLY A 80 -23.21 4.06 17.28
N PHE A 81 -22.52 3.57 16.26
CA PHE A 81 -23.06 2.62 15.28
C PHE A 81 -22.23 1.34 15.28
N GLU A 82 -22.89 0.19 15.26
CA GLU A 82 -22.25 -1.12 15.16
C GLU A 82 -23.04 -2.00 14.19
N VAL A 83 -22.34 -2.84 13.42
CA VAL A 83 -22.94 -3.77 12.44
C VAL A 83 -22.84 -5.22 12.86
N ASP A 84 -21.89 -5.57 13.72
CA ASP A 84 -21.79 -6.90 14.32
C ASP A 84 -22.68 -6.99 15.56
N GLU A 85 -23.77 -7.75 15.44
CA GLU A 85 -24.70 -8.05 16.53
C GLU A 85 -23.99 -8.59 17.78
N THR A 86 -22.92 -9.37 17.62
CA THR A 86 -22.19 -9.92 18.77
C THR A 86 -21.46 -8.81 19.54
N ILE A 87 -20.77 -7.91 18.83
CA ILE A 87 -20.14 -6.74 19.47
C ILE A 87 -21.19 -5.83 20.07
N PHE A 88 -22.29 -5.58 19.35
CA PHE A 88 -23.37 -4.71 19.80
C PHE A 88 -23.94 -5.15 21.16
N GLU A 89 -24.25 -6.44 21.33
CA GLU A 89 -24.77 -6.96 22.61
C GLU A 89 -23.75 -6.83 23.74
N ASN A 90 -22.46 -7.11 23.49
CA ASN A 90 -21.40 -6.92 24.49
C ASN A 90 -21.25 -5.44 24.87
N ALA A 91 -21.22 -4.55 23.87
CA ALA A 91 -21.10 -3.12 24.07
C ALA A 91 -22.29 -2.56 24.86
N LYS A 92 -23.51 -3.04 24.58
CA LYS A 92 -24.70 -2.65 25.34
C LYS A 92 -24.59 -3.05 26.81
N GLU A 93 -24.14 -4.26 27.12
CA GLU A 93 -23.88 -4.69 28.51
C GLU A 93 -22.82 -3.81 29.18
N TYR A 94 -21.76 -3.44 28.45
CA TYR A 94 -20.69 -2.59 28.97
C TYR A 94 -21.13 -1.16 29.27
N PHE A 95 -22.11 -0.64 28.55
CA PHE A 95 -22.56 0.74 28.68
C PHE A 95 -23.97 0.87 29.29
N ASP A 96 -24.51 -0.19 29.90
CA ASP A 96 -25.88 -0.23 30.45
C ASP A 96 -26.12 0.86 31.51
N ASP A 97 -25.10 1.18 32.32
CA ASP A 97 -25.16 2.22 33.36
C ASP A 97 -25.00 3.66 32.81
N PHE A 98 -24.81 3.84 31.49
CA PHE A 98 -24.54 5.16 30.88
C PHE A 98 -25.73 5.64 30.04
N GLU A 99 -26.62 6.42 30.64
CA GLU A 99 -27.79 7.01 29.96
C GLU A 99 -27.40 7.94 28.79
N ASN A 100 -26.18 8.47 28.80
CA ASN A 100 -25.63 9.36 27.79
C ASN A 100 -24.91 8.63 26.64
N VAL A 101 -24.92 7.29 26.60
CA VAL A 101 -24.34 6.48 25.52
C VAL A 101 -25.45 5.73 24.78
N ASN A 102 -25.66 6.08 23.50
CA ASN A 102 -26.66 5.44 22.65
C ASN A 102 -25.98 4.67 21.51
N ILE A 103 -26.09 3.34 21.53
CA ILE A 103 -25.49 2.45 20.52
C ILE A 103 -26.60 1.92 19.61
N LEU A 104 -26.40 1.98 18.30
CA LEU A 104 -27.36 1.52 17.29
C LEU A 104 -26.79 0.36 16.46
N LEU A 105 -27.53 -0.75 16.39
CA LEU A 105 -27.23 -1.87 15.49
C LEU A 105 -27.67 -1.52 14.06
N GLN A 106 -26.86 -0.69 13.39
CA GLN A 106 -27.15 -0.15 12.07
C GLN A 106 -25.85 0.12 11.31
N ASP A 107 -25.86 -0.05 9.99
CA ASP A 107 -24.75 0.37 9.14
C ASP A 107 -24.67 1.90 9.07
N TYR A 108 -23.62 2.45 9.66
CA TYR A 108 -23.35 3.88 9.64
C TYR A 108 -23.37 4.46 8.23
N MET A 109 -22.90 3.75 7.19
CA MET A 109 -22.77 4.32 5.85
C MET A 109 -24.11 4.74 5.23
N TYR A 110 -25.20 4.05 5.58
CA TYR A 110 -26.54 4.33 5.07
C TYR A 110 -27.38 5.23 5.98
N ASN A 111 -26.95 5.46 7.21
CA ASN A 111 -27.76 6.11 8.25
C ASN A 111 -27.22 7.49 8.64
N ASP A 112 -28.02 8.27 9.37
CA ASP A 112 -27.55 9.45 10.12
C ASP A 112 -27.06 10.69 9.34
N TRP A 113 -27.11 10.70 8.00
CA TRP A 113 -26.58 11.78 7.14
C TRP A 113 -26.96 13.23 7.50
N LYS A 114 -28.10 13.44 8.16
CA LYS A 114 -28.64 14.77 8.48
C LYS A 114 -28.06 15.37 9.77
N ASN A 115 -27.39 14.57 10.61
CA ASN A 115 -26.92 15.00 11.91
C ASN A 115 -25.48 15.54 11.85
N LYS A 116 -25.17 16.48 12.77
CA LYS A 116 -23.82 17.03 12.98
C LYS A 116 -23.38 16.81 14.43
N TYR A 117 -22.07 16.74 14.65
CA TYR A 117 -21.48 16.42 15.94
C TYR A 117 -20.30 17.32 16.28
N ASP A 118 -20.13 17.62 17.57
CA ASP A 118 -19.03 18.44 18.10
C ASP A 118 -17.71 17.67 18.18
N GLY A 119 -17.81 16.35 18.33
CA GLY A 119 -16.71 15.40 18.31
C GLY A 119 -17.03 14.21 17.42
N ILE A 120 -16.07 13.77 16.61
CA ILE A 120 -16.20 12.51 15.88
C ILE A 120 -14.90 11.72 16.04
N ILE A 121 -14.99 10.47 16.50
CA ILE A 121 -13.82 9.63 16.76
C ILE A 121 -14.05 8.23 16.21
N CYS A 122 -13.08 7.68 15.48
CA CYS A 122 -13.32 6.41 14.80
C CYS A 122 -12.05 5.61 14.49
N ASN A 123 -12.18 4.29 14.60
CA ASN A 123 -11.36 3.28 13.91
C ASN A 123 -12.32 2.46 13.03
N PRO A 124 -12.54 2.84 11.75
CA PRO A 124 -13.49 2.15 10.89
C PRO A 124 -12.98 0.77 10.42
N PRO A 125 -13.84 -0.12 9.91
CA PRO A 125 -13.41 -1.39 9.35
C PRO A 125 -12.53 -1.21 8.09
N TYR A 126 -11.45 -1.99 7.97
CA TYR A 126 -10.44 -1.84 6.92
C TYR A 126 -10.74 -2.63 5.64
N PHE A 127 -12.00 -2.64 5.20
CA PHE A 127 -12.41 -3.32 3.96
C PHE A 127 -11.85 -2.63 2.71
N LYS A 128 -11.35 -3.45 1.77
CA LYS A 128 -10.96 -2.97 0.44
C LYS A 128 -12.18 -2.91 -0.47
N PHE A 129 -12.06 -2.22 -1.59
CA PHE A 129 -13.15 -2.00 -2.55
C PHE A 129 -13.93 -3.24 -3.02
N HIS A 130 -13.38 -4.46 -2.88
CA HIS A 130 -14.04 -5.71 -3.26
C HIS A 130 -14.69 -6.44 -2.07
N ASP A 131 -14.49 -5.96 -0.84
CA ASP A 131 -14.92 -6.65 0.39
C ASP A 131 -16.17 -6.02 1.03
N TYR A 132 -16.79 -5.02 0.39
CA TYR A 132 -17.99 -4.35 0.89
C TYR A 132 -18.94 -3.97 -0.25
N ASP A 133 -20.13 -3.46 0.10
CA ASP A 133 -21.11 -2.93 -0.88
C ASP A 133 -20.65 -1.61 -1.51
N ASN A 134 -19.55 -1.69 -2.27
CA ASN A 134 -18.82 -0.56 -2.80
C ASN A 134 -19.68 0.31 -3.72
N LYS A 135 -20.45 -0.31 -4.60
CA LYS A 135 -21.26 0.42 -5.59
C LYS A 135 -22.33 1.28 -4.91
N ASN A 136 -23.06 0.74 -3.94
CA ASN A 136 -24.16 1.48 -3.30
C ASN A 136 -23.62 2.51 -2.30
N ILE A 137 -22.59 2.18 -1.52
CA ILE A 137 -21.99 3.14 -0.59
C ILE A 137 -21.33 4.31 -1.33
N LEU A 138 -20.67 4.07 -2.47
CA LEU A 138 -20.15 5.17 -3.31
C LEU A 138 -21.28 6.07 -3.80
N LYS A 139 -22.43 5.50 -4.17
CA LYS A 139 -23.60 6.28 -4.59
C LYS A 139 -24.16 7.14 -3.45
N GLU A 140 -24.22 6.60 -2.22
CA GLU A 140 -24.60 7.37 -1.03
C GLU A 140 -23.67 8.58 -0.83
N ILE A 141 -22.36 8.35 -0.88
CA ILE A 141 -21.34 9.39 -0.74
C ILE A 141 -21.47 10.44 -1.85
N GLU A 142 -21.56 10.01 -3.11
CA GLU A 142 -21.70 10.91 -4.26
C GLU A 142 -22.94 11.80 -4.15
N THR A 143 -24.05 11.23 -3.70
CA THR A 143 -25.32 11.94 -3.53
C THR A 143 -25.24 13.01 -2.44
N ASN A 144 -24.64 12.67 -1.28
CA ASN A 144 -24.61 13.56 -0.12
C ASN A 144 -23.44 14.58 -0.16
N LEU A 145 -22.26 14.18 -0.66
CA LEU A 145 -21.05 15.01 -0.67
C LEU A 145 -20.83 15.73 -2.01
N LYS A 146 -21.57 15.38 -3.07
CA LYS A 146 -21.37 15.90 -4.44
C LYS A 146 -19.93 15.71 -4.92
N CYS A 147 -19.30 14.61 -4.51
CA CYS A 147 -17.92 14.26 -4.83
C CYS A 147 -17.89 12.90 -5.51
N LYS A 148 -17.44 12.85 -6.77
CA LYS A 148 -17.26 11.59 -7.52
C LYS A 148 -15.99 10.90 -7.08
N LEU A 149 -16.10 9.67 -6.61
CA LEU A 149 -14.98 8.87 -6.10
C LEU A 149 -14.63 7.73 -7.07
N ASN A 150 -13.47 7.09 -6.85
CA ASN A 150 -13.03 5.97 -7.65
C ASN A 150 -13.68 4.66 -7.13
N GLY A 151 -14.05 3.73 -8.01
CA GLY A 151 -14.51 2.39 -7.64
C GLY A 151 -13.52 1.61 -6.75
N PHE A 152 -12.22 1.91 -6.83
CA PHE A 152 -11.19 1.30 -6.00
C PHE A 152 -11.03 1.91 -4.60
N THR A 153 -11.94 2.80 -4.19
CA THR A 153 -11.87 3.47 -2.89
C THR A 153 -12.14 2.49 -1.74
N ASN A 154 -11.31 2.49 -0.71
CA ASN A 154 -11.47 1.63 0.46
C ASN A 154 -12.46 2.23 1.48
N LEU A 155 -13.21 1.38 2.19
CA LEU A 155 -14.36 1.79 3.01
C LEU A 155 -13.98 2.79 4.11
N TYR A 156 -12.86 2.58 4.79
CA TYR A 156 -12.39 3.44 5.88
C TYR A 156 -12.22 4.91 5.45
N THR A 157 -11.92 5.19 4.18
CA THR A 157 -11.85 6.56 3.68
C THR A 157 -13.24 7.16 3.51
N LEU A 158 -14.25 6.37 3.15
CA LEU A 158 -15.64 6.83 3.02
C LEU A 158 -16.23 7.21 4.38
N PHE A 159 -15.91 6.43 5.42
CA PHE A 159 -16.20 6.80 6.82
C PHE A 159 -15.61 8.16 7.16
N LEU A 160 -14.32 8.39 6.87
CA LEU A 160 -13.66 9.67 7.14
C LEU A 160 -14.34 10.84 6.42
N LEU A 161 -14.63 10.69 5.12
CA LEU A 161 -15.26 11.74 4.32
C LEU A 161 -16.65 12.11 4.86
N LYS A 162 -17.44 11.09 5.21
CA LYS A 162 -18.76 11.28 5.82
C LYS A 162 -18.65 11.97 7.19
N SER A 163 -17.73 11.56 8.04
CA SER A 163 -17.52 12.20 9.33
C SER A 163 -17.07 13.65 9.20
N ILE A 164 -16.18 13.98 8.27
CA ILE A 164 -15.84 15.37 7.99
C ILE A 164 -17.06 16.16 7.52
N HIS A 165 -17.91 15.56 6.67
CA HIS A 165 -19.18 16.17 6.33
C HIS A 165 -20.04 16.41 7.58
N GLN A 166 -20.13 15.48 8.51
CA GLN A 166 -20.95 15.57 9.73
C GLN A 166 -20.33 16.41 10.86
N LEU A 167 -19.18 17.05 10.65
CA LEU A 167 -18.53 17.84 11.70
C LEU A 167 -19.27 19.17 11.90
N SER A 168 -19.67 19.49 13.14
CA SER A 168 -20.30 20.77 13.47
C SER A 168 -19.30 21.93 13.35
N GLN A 169 -19.80 23.17 13.36
CA GLN A 169 -18.92 24.34 13.48
C GLN A 169 -18.15 24.26 14.80
N ASN A 170 -16.84 24.47 14.74
CA ASN A 170 -15.86 24.28 15.82
C ASN A 170 -15.69 22.82 16.28
N GLY A 171 -16.34 21.87 15.62
CA GLY A 171 -16.20 20.45 15.92
C GLY A 171 -14.80 19.93 15.60
N ARG A 172 -14.40 18.87 16.31
CA ARG A 172 -13.12 18.18 16.09
C ARG A 172 -13.34 16.72 15.73
N CYS A 173 -12.50 16.19 14.84
CA CYS A 173 -12.57 14.81 14.36
C CYS A 173 -11.21 14.13 14.46
N ALA A 174 -11.17 12.89 14.93
CA ALA A 174 -9.98 12.05 15.05
C ALA A 174 -10.23 10.67 14.46
N TYR A 175 -9.44 10.27 13.48
CA TYR A 175 -9.55 8.97 12.82
C TYR A 175 -8.22 8.23 12.91
N ILE A 176 -8.27 6.92 13.15
CA ILE A 176 -7.14 6.02 12.87
C ILE A 176 -7.51 5.11 11.71
N ILE A 177 -6.75 5.21 10.61
CA ILE A 177 -7.01 4.48 9.36
C ILE A 177 -5.70 4.10 8.66
N PRO A 178 -5.71 3.12 7.73
CA PRO A 178 -4.52 2.76 6.99
C PRO A 178 -3.94 3.95 6.20
N SER A 179 -2.62 4.12 6.20
CA SER A 179 -1.95 5.25 5.54
C SER A 179 -1.86 5.10 4.00
N GLU A 180 -2.29 3.96 3.44
CA GLU A 180 -2.21 3.64 2.01
C GLU A 180 -2.82 4.73 1.11
N PHE A 181 -3.95 5.32 1.50
CA PHE A 181 -4.64 6.35 0.69
C PHE A 181 -3.81 7.63 0.50
N LEU A 182 -2.82 7.89 1.34
CA LEU A 182 -1.91 9.03 1.18
C LEU A 182 -1.08 8.89 -0.11
N ASN A 183 -0.84 7.65 -0.54
CA ASN A 183 0.13 7.29 -1.58
C ASN A 183 -0.47 6.49 -2.75
N SER A 184 -1.76 6.20 -2.72
CA SER A 184 -2.46 5.46 -3.77
C SER A 184 -3.15 6.39 -4.80
N ASP A 185 -3.42 5.86 -6.00
CA ASP A 185 -4.12 6.63 -7.04
C ASP A 185 -5.58 6.92 -6.67
N TYR A 186 -6.30 6.00 -5.99
CA TYR A 186 -7.67 6.28 -5.54
C TYR A 186 -7.71 7.40 -4.48
N GLY A 187 -6.65 7.50 -3.68
CA GLY A 187 -6.53 8.48 -2.61
C GLY A 187 -6.48 9.93 -3.08
N LYS A 188 -6.20 10.19 -4.36
CA LYS A 188 -6.22 11.55 -4.94
C LYS A 188 -7.53 12.28 -4.70
N LEU A 189 -8.66 11.60 -4.89
CA LEU A 189 -9.99 12.18 -4.71
C LEU A 189 -10.32 12.38 -3.22
N VAL A 190 -9.90 11.45 -2.36
CA VAL A 190 -10.01 11.58 -0.90
C VAL A 190 -9.22 12.79 -0.41
N LYS A 191 -7.95 12.92 -0.81
CA LYS A 191 -7.07 14.05 -0.49
C LYS A 191 -7.63 15.38 -0.99
N THR A 192 -8.20 15.38 -2.19
CA THR A 192 -8.87 16.56 -2.75
C THR A 192 -10.02 17.02 -1.86
N TYR A 193 -10.83 16.09 -1.35
CA TYR A 193 -11.89 16.44 -0.41
C TYR A 193 -11.35 16.96 0.93
N LEU A 194 -10.31 16.33 1.48
CA LEU A 194 -9.65 16.77 2.73
C LEU A 194 -9.10 18.20 2.63
N ILE A 195 -8.50 18.56 1.49
CA ILE A 195 -8.02 19.93 1.25
C ILE A 195 -9.22 20.89 1.13
N LYS A 196 -10.25 20.50 0.36
CA LYS A 196 -11.43 21.35 0.12
C LYS A 196 -12.24 21.61 1.38
N SER A 197 -12.32 20.65 2.31
CA SER A 197 -13.04 20.84 3.57
C SER A 197 -12.37 21.87 4.48
N LYS A 198 -11.07 22.14 4.29
CA LYS A 198 -10.25 23.00 5.15
C LYS A 198 -10.27 22.60 6.63
N THR A 199 -10.58 21.33 6.92
CA THR A 199 -10.67 20.82 8.29
C THR A 199 -9.41 20.09 8.74
N LEU A 200 -8.59 19.58 7.82
CA LEU A 200 -7.39 18.81 8.17
C LEU A 200 -6.39 19.68 8.96
N ARG A 201 -5.80 19.13 10.03
CA ARG A 201 -4.76 19.81 10.85
C ARG A 201 -3.51 18.98 11.00
N HIS A 202 -3.66 17.69 11.30
CA HIS A 202 -2.52 16.80 11.44
C HIS A 202 -2.73 15.48 10.71
N ILE A 203 -1.65 15.00 10.09
CA ILE A 203 -1.51 13.61 9.66
C ILE A 203 -0.29 13.05 10.37
N ILE A 204 -0.53 12.04 11.19
CA ILE A 204 0.50 11.36 11.96
C ILE A 204 0.57 9.95 11.39
N VAL A 205 1.61 9.67 10.61
CA VAL A 205 1.86 8.34 10.06
C VAL A 205 2.56 7.50 11.11
N ILE A 206 2.03 6.30 11.36
CA ILE A 206 2.54 5.35 12.33
C ILE A 206 3.18 4.21 11.56
N ASP A 207 4.51 4.15 11.64
CA ASP A 207 5.37 3.18 10.98
C ASP A 207 6.10 2.35 12.05
N PHE A 208 5.34 1.59 12.83
CA PHE A 208 5.94 0.68 13.80
C PHE A 208 6.51 -0.53 13.06
N GLU A 209 7.76 -0.86 13.33
CA GLU A 209 8.34 -2.15 12.92
C GLU A 209 7.64 -3.33 13.61
N GLU A 210 6.96 -3.07 14.73
CA GLU A 210 6.11 -4.00 15.46
C GLU A 210 4.63 -3.75 15.14
N ASN A 211 3.86 -4.79 14.81
CA ASN A 211 2.44 -4.66 14.46
C ASN A 211 1.66 -3.92 15.57
N VAL A 212 1.12 -2.73 15.28
CA VAL A 212 0.27 -1.95 16.22
C VAL A 212 -1.03 -2.68 16.55
N PHE A 213 -1.48 -3.51 15.62
CA PHE A 213 -2.67 -4.32 15.70
C PHE A 213 -2.23 -5.78 15.60
N ASP A 214 -2.54 -6.58 16.61
CA ASP A 214 -2.05 -7.96 16.78
C ASP A 214 -2.32 -8.92 15.59
N ASP A 215 -3.03 -8.50 14.54
CA ASP A 215 -3.47 -9.36 13.44
C ASP A 215 -3.37 -8.74 12.01
N ALA A 216 -2.70 -7.60 11.78
CA ALA A 216 -2.55 -7.08 10.41
C ALA A 216 -1.25 -6.31 10.07
N LEU A 217 -0.65 -6.71 8.94
CA LEU A 217 0.50 -6.06 8.25
C LEU A 217 0.12 -4.73 7.57
N THR A 218 -0.57 -3.82 8.26
CA THR A 218 -1.03 -2.55 7.68
C THR A 218 -0.43 -1.36 8.41
N THR A 219 0.16 -0.44 7.64
CA THR A 219 0.61 0.86 8.15
C THR A 219 -0.60 1.69 8.55
N ALA A 220 -0.52 2.40 9.68
CA ALA A 220 -1.63 3.20 10.19
C ALA A 220 -1.32 4.70 10.12
N SER A 221 -2.35 5.51 10.20
CA SER A 221 -2.23 6.96 10.35
C SER A 221 -3.35 7.50 11.22
N ILE A 222 -3.02 8.46 12.08
CA ILE A 222 -3.99 9.26 12.80
C ILE A 222 -4.22 10.55 12.01
N ILE A 223 -5.48 10.82 11.70
CA ILE A 223 -5.94 12.01 10.99
C ILE A 223 -6.71 12.88 11.98
N LEU A 224 -6.20 14.08 12.24
CA LEU A 224 -6.84 15.05 13.14
C LEU A 224 -7.39 16.21 12.31
N CYS A 225 -8.68 16.49 12.49
CA CYS A 225 -9.40 17.57 11.83
C CYS A 225 -10.10 18.49 12.84
N ALA A 226 -10.21 19.78 12.51
CA ALA A 226 -11.00 20.77 13.24
C ALA A 226 -11.75 21.69 12.26
N ASN A 227 -13.04 21.92 12.50
CA ASN A 227 -13.88 22.81 11.70
C ASN A 227 -14.04 24.19 12.35
N ASP A 228 -12.91 24.81 12.73
CA ASP A 228 -12.89 26.02 13.55
C ASP A 228 -12.39 27.27 12.80
N ASN A 229 -11.87 27.10 11.57
CA ASN A 229 -11.26 28.15 10.76
C ASN A 229 -10.15 28.96 11.49
N ILE A 230 -9.48 28.36 12.48
CA ILE A 230 -8.42 29.05 13.25
C ILE A 230 -7.11 29.15 12.48
N THR A 231 -6.86 28.22 11.56
CA THR A 231 -5.59 28.08 10.85
C THR A 231 -5.78 27.36 9.52
N ASP A 232 -4.92 27.68 8.56
CA ASP A 232 -4.80 27.02 7.25
C ASP A 232 -3.58 26.10 7.15
N LYS A 233 -2.86 25.92 8.26
CA LYS A 233 -1.69 25.04 8.34
C LYS A 233 -2.11 23.59 8.57
N VAL A 234 -1.37 22.69 7.92
CA VAL A 234 -1.43 21.25 8.05
C VAL A 234 -0.04 20.72 8.37
N GLN A 235 0.08 19.93 9.42
CA GLN A 235 1.34 19.35 9.84
C GLN A 235 1.36 17.83 9.62
N PHE A 236 2.47 17.37 9.08
CA PHE A 236 2.76 15.98 8.83
C PHE A 236 3.81 15.48 9.82
N ASN A 237 3.62 14.28 10.37
CA ASN A 237 4.56 13.67 11.30
C ASN A 237 4.71 12.18 10.98
N ASN A 238 5.90 11.63 11.24
CA ASN A 238 6.16 10.20 11.20
C ASN A 238 6.58 9.71 12.58
N ILE A 239 5.96 8.64 13.06
CA ILE A 239 6.19 8.04 14.38
C ILE A 239 6.62 6.59 14.16
N GLN A 240 7.81 6.25 14.66
CA GLN A 240 8.45 4.95 14.39
C GLN A 240 8.33 3.97 15.56
N SER A 241 7.93 4.42 16.76
CA SER A 241 7.82 3.55 17.93
C SER A 241 6.67 3.94 18.86
N LEU A 242 6.21 2.98 19.68
CA LEU A 242 5.24 3.26 20.76
C LEU A 242 5.80 4.24 21.81
N GLN A 243 7.13 4.36 21.95
CA GLN A 243 7.75 5.30 22.87
C GLN A 243 7.56 6.76 22.41
N ASP A 244 7.32 6.97 21.12
CA ASP A 244 7.04 8.27 20.52
C ASP A 244 5.57 8.70 20.66
N LEU A 245 4.70 7.92 21.33
CA LEU A 245 3.31 8.32 21.57
C LEU A 245 3.19 9.64 22.35
N SER A 246 4.18 9.98 23.18
CA SER A 246 4.28 11.28 23.86
C SER A 246 4.31 12.46 22.86
N LYS A 247 4.85 12.26 21.66
CA LYS A 247 4.84 13.28 20.59
C LYS A 247 3.42 13.56 20.10
N ILE A 248 2.53 12.56 20.09
CA ILE A 248 1.12 12.77 19.73
C ILE A 248 0.45 13.69 20.74
N ASP A 249 0.68 13.45 22.03
CA ASP A 249 0.17 14.31 23.10
C ASP A 249 0.68 15.75 22.95
N GLU A 250 1.97 15.93 22.64
CA GLU A 250 2.52 17.27 22.37
C GLU A 250 1.86 17.96 21.17
N ILE A 251 1.66 17.24 20.07
CA ILE A 251 0.98 17.74 18.86
C ILE A 251 -0.43 18.22 19.22
N ILE A 252 -1.18 17.39 19.95
CA ILE A 252 -2.56 17.68 20.35
C ILE A 252 -2.62 18.90 21.28
N ASN A 253 -1.73 18.98 22.27
CA ASN A 253 -1.72 20.05 23.27
C ASN A 253 -1.31 21.41 22.69
N LYS A 254 -0.52 21.42 21.61
CA LYS A 254 -0.04 22.66 20.99
C LYS A 254 -1.07 23.30 20.07
N TYR A 255 -2.06 22.56 19.56
CA TYR A 255 -3.09 23.11 18.69
C TYR A 255 -3.88 24.25 19.36
N PRO A 256 -4.06 25.42 18.70
CA PRO A 256 -3.80 25.71 17.28
C PRO A 256 -2.40 26.23 16.93
N ASN A 257 -1.51 26.36 17.91
CA ASN A 257 -0.15 26.88 17.73
C ASN A 257 0.82 25.78 17.31
N PHE A 258 0.90 25.50 16.00
CA PHE A 258 1.84 24.52 15.45
C PHE A 258 3.30 24.88 15.78
N LEU A 259 4.12 23.84 15.96
CA LEU A 259 5.57 24.01 15.84
C LEU A 259 5.88 24.21 14.36
N GLU A 260 6.48 25.35 13.99
CA GLU A 260 6.96 25.54 12.63
C GLU A 260 8.12 24.57 12.36
N THR A 261 7.82 23.49 11.64
CA THR A 261 8.79 22.50 11.17
C THR A 261 8.79 22.46 9.64
N GLU A 262 9.80 21.83 9.04
CA GLU A 262 9.85 21.56 7.59
C GLU A 262 8.65 20.73 7.08
N GLN A 263 7.86 20.14 7.98
CA GLN A 263 6.70 19.31 7.67
C GLN A 263 5.37 20.04 7.92
N THR A 264 5.40 21.37 7.94
CA THR A 264 4.23 22.24 8.09
C THR A 264 3.95 22.95 6.77
N TYR A 265 2.74 22.79 6.25
CA TYR A 265 2.34 23.29 4.93
C TYR A 265 1.02 24.04 5.02
N ASN A 266 0.82 25.05 4.16
CA ASN A 266 -0.51 25.64 4.02
C ASN A 266 -1.39 24.74 3.14
N PHE A 267 -2.71 24.82 3.28
CA PHE A 267 -3.64 24.09 2.41
C PHE A 267 -3.42 24.36 0.91
N SER A 268 -3.02 25.57 0.54
CA SER A 268 -2.71 25.96 -0.85
C SER A 268 -1.53 25.19 -1.45
N ASP A 269 -0.64 24.69 -0.59
CA ASP A 269 0.62 24.06 -0.99
C ASP A 269 0.46 22.52 -1.06
N LEU A 270 -0.66 22.01 -0.53
CA LEU A 270 -1.00 20.59 -0.59
C LEU A 270 -1.49 20.20 -1.98
N ASN A 271 -0.76 19.28 -2.61
CA ASN A 271 -1.09 18.75 -3.92
C ASN A 271 -1.70 17.34 -3.77
N PRO A 272 -2.98 17.12 -4.11
CA PRO A 272 -3.60 15.80 -4.01
C PRO A 272 -3.07 14.80 -5.06
N GLU A 273 -2.45 15.27 -6.15
CA GLU A 273 -1.98 14.44 -7.26
C GLU A 273 -0.67 13.70 -6.98
N ILE A 274 0.11 14.19 -6.02
CA ILE A 274 1.38 13.55 -5.60
C ILE A 274 1.16 12.58 -4.44
N LYS A 275 2.14 11.71 -4.20
CA LYS A 275 2.20 10.88 -2.99
C LYS A 275 2.51 11.78 -1.79
N TRP A 276 1.65 11.77 -0.77
CA TRP A 276 1.85 12.60 0.44
C TRP A 276 3.00 12.11 1.31
N LYS A 277 3.61 10.95 1.00
CA LYS A 277 4.95 10.56 1.49
C LYS A 277 5.98 11.68 1.39
N ALA A 278 5.91 12.50 0.34
CA ALA A 278 6.78 13.66 0.17
C ALA A 278 6.65 14.70 1.30
N TYR A 279 5.54 14.74 2.02
CA TYR A 279 5.31 15.70 3.10
C TYR A 279 5.79 15.22 4.48
N TYR A 280 5.92 13.90 4.70
CA TYR A 280 6.36 13.33 5.98
C TYR A 280 7.67 12.54 5.91
N GLN A 281 8.27 12.38 4.72
CA GLN A 281 9.58 11.73 4.54
C GLN A 281 10.46 12.53 3.58
N LYS A 282 11.75 12.64 3.95
CA LYS A 282 12.76 13.27 3.11
C LYS A 282 12.90 12.51 1.80
N GLN A 283 12.83 13.21 0.68
CA GLN A 283 12.98 12.63 -0.65
C GLN A 283 14.46 12.51 -0.99
N ASN A 284 14.89 11.36 -1.52
CA ASN A 284 16.26 11.09 -1.92
C ASN A 284 16.61 11.79 -3.25
N SER A 285 15.64 11.91 -4.15
CA SER A 285 15.79 12.52 -5.47
C SER A 285 16.32 13.96 -5.41
N ILE A 286 16.08 14.71 -4.33
CA ILE A 286 16.55 16.10 -4.18
C ILE A 286 18.08 16.23 -4.20
N LYS A 287 18.81 15.13 -3.94
CA LYS A 287 20.28 15.11 -3.94
C LYS A 287 20.87 15.16 -5.36
N PHE A 288 20.04 15.02 -6.38
CA PHE A 288 20.44 14.82 -7.77
C PHE A 288 19.78 15.84 -8.70
N LYS A 289 20.52 16.28 -9.72
CA LYS A 289 20.05 17.15 -10.81
C LYS A 289 19.79 16.36 -12.09
N ASN A 290 19.12 17.00 -13.06
CA ASN A 290 18.81 16.42 -14.38
C ASN A 290 18.07 15.08 -14.25
N LEU A 291 16.99 15.09 -13.49
CA LEU A 291 16.11 13.94 -13.34
C LEU A 291 15.03 13.95 -14.41
N VAL A 292 14.77 12.79 -14.99
CA VAL A 292 13.64 12.56 -15.92
C VAL A 292 12.78 11.41 -15.42
N PRO A 293 11.48 11.35 -15.77
CA PRO A 293 10.66 10.18 -15.47
C PRO A 293 11.28 8.92 -16.09
N PHE A 294 11.24 7.79 -15.38
CA PHE A 294 11.74 6.50 -15.87
C PHE A 294 11.13 6.10 -17.22
N SER A 295 9.86 6.46 -17.41
CA SER A 295 9.10 6.30 -18.66
C SER A 295 9.72 6.97 -19.90
N THR A 296 10.68 7.87 -19.71
CA THR A 296 11.53 8.41 -20.78
C THR A 296 12.34 7.31 -21.45
N TYR A 297 12.89 6.36 -20.69
CA TYR A 297 13.77 5.32 -21.21
C TYR A 297 13.11 3.95 -21.31
N ALA A 298 12.26 3.61 -20.35
CA ALA A 298 11.64 2.31 -20.29
C ALA A 298 10.27 2.35 -19.62
N LYS A 299 9.40 1.42 -20.03
CA LYS A 299 8.09 1.22 -19.45
C LYS A 299 8.09 -0.04 -18.60
N VAL A 300 7.60 0.09 -17.38
CA VAL A 300 7.31 -1.02 -16.48
C VAL A 300 5.87 -1.47 -16.68
N VAL A 301 5.66 -2.77 -16.85
CA VAL A 301 4.35 -3.41 -16.90
C VAL A 301 4.37 -4.66 -16.05
N ARG A 302 3.22 -5.06 -15.49
CA ARG A 302 3.14 -6.28 -14.68
C ARG A 302 3.51 -7.53 -15.49
N GLY A 303 4.09 -8.52 -14.81
CA GLY A 303 4.24 -9.88 -15.34
C GLY A 303 2.89 -10.57 -15.61
N ILE A 304 2.94 -11.76 -16.20
CA ILE A 304 1.74 -12.52 -16.57
C ILE A 304 0.98 -12.92 -15.31
N ALA A 305 -0.30 -12.59 -15.22
CA ALA A 305 -1.20 -13.12 -14.19
C ALA A 305 -1.94 -14.34 -14.75
N THR A 306 -1.86 -15.48 -14.08
CA THR A 306 -2.48 -16.72 -14.59
C THR A 306 -3.95 -16.87 -14.16
N GLY A 307 -4.31 -16.40 -12.96
CA GLY A 307 -5.60 -16.68 -12.31
C GLY A 307 -5.64 -18.00 -11.53
N SER A 308 -4.67 -18.89 -11.77
CA SER A 308 -4.47 -20.13 -11.02
C SER A 308 -3.05 -20.65 -11.28
N ASN A 309 -2.07 -20.23 -10.45
CA ASN A 309 -0.67 -20.63 -10.67
C ASN A 309 -0.50 -22.15 -10.64
N GLU A 310 -1.18 -22.85 -9.72
CA GLU A 310 -1.11 -24.31 -9.61
C GLU A 310 -1.57 -25.02 -10.89
N TYR A 311 -2.61 -24.51 -11.56
CA TYR A 311 -3.09 -25.06 -12.82
C TYR A 311 -2.14 -24.71 -13.98
N PHE A 312 -1.80 -23.43 -14.14
CA PHE A 312 -1.08 -22.97 -15.33
C PHE A 312 0.43 -23.18 -15.31
N THR A 313 1.06 -23.34 -14.14
CA THR A 313 2.52 -23.55 -14.06
C THR A 313 2.87 -25.02 -14.19
N PHE A 314 3.98 -25.30 -14.87
CA PHE A 314 4.46 -26.64 -15.18
C PHE A 314 5.93 -26.80 -14.81
N ASN A 315 6.25 -27.93 -14.17
CA ASN A 315 7.58 -28.53 -14.16
C ASN A 315 7.58 -29.76 -15.10
N LEU A 316 8.72 -30.44 -15.24
CA LEU A 316 8.83 -31.58 -16.14
C LEU A 316 8.04 -32.78 -15.65
N SER A 317 7.96 -33.01 -14.33
CA SER A 317 7.17 -34.12 -13.77
C SER A 317 5.69 -33.97 -14.07
N LYS A 318 5.12 -32.77 -13.85
CA LYS A 318 3.73 -32.47 -14.18
C LYS A 318 3.47 -32.58 -15.69
N ALA A 319 4.40 -32.12 -16.52
CA ALA A 319 4.28 -32.27 -17.98
C ALA A 319 4.19 -33.75 -18.39
N LYS A 320 5.04 -34.61 -17.80
CA LYS A 320 5.02 -36.06 -18.04
C LYS A 320 3.75 -36.73 -17.51
N GLU A 321 3.31 -36.37 -16.30
CA GLU A 321 2.09 -36.88 -15.68
C GLU A 321 0.87 -36.69 -16.59
N PHE A 322 0.73 -35.50 -17.17
CA PHE A 322 -0.38 -35.15 -18.06
C PHE A 322 -0.10 -35.39 -19.55
N ASN A 323 1.04 -35.99 -19.91
CA ASN A 323 1.48 -36.21 -21.29
C ASN A 323 1.41 -34.95 -22.17
N ILE A 324 1.87 -33.82 -21.63
CA ILE A 324 1.92 -32.53 -22.29
C ILE A 324 3.32 -32.31 -22.86
N ASP A 325 3.40 -32.21 -24.19
CA ASP A 325 4.65 -31.91 -24.90
C ASP A 325 5.15 -30.49 -24.61
N GLU A 326 6.48 -30.30 -24.60
CA GLU A 326 7.13 -29.02 -24.32
C GLU A 326 6.75 -27.92 -25.34
N GLN A 327 6.33 -28.27 -26.56
CA GLN A 327 5.83 -27.29 -27.54
C GLN A 327 4.57 -26.53 -27.06
N TYR A 328 3.81 -27.13 -26.13
CA TYR A 328 2.63 -26.50 -25.50
C TYR A 328 2.99 -25.81 -24.18
N LEU A 329 4.28 -25.65 -23.89
CA LEU A 329 4.79 -25.03 -22.69
C LEU A 329 5.62 -23.80 -23.06
N LEU A 330 5.27 -22.66 -22.45
CA LEU A 330 6.00 -21.40 -22.60
C LEU A 330 7.06 -21.31 -21.50
N PRO A 331 8.37 -21.19 -21.82
CA PRO A 331 9.41 -20.92 -20.83
C PRO A 331 9.10 -19.67 -20.01
N CYS A 332 9.05 -19.82 -18.69
CA CYS A 332 8.65 -18.76 -17.77
C CYS A 332 9.23 -18.93 -16.37
N ILE A 333 9.83 -17.87 -15.82
CA ILE A 333 10.16 -17.85 -14.40
C ILE A 333 8.89 -17.61 -13.57
N CYS A 334 8.59 -18.55 -12.68
CA CYS A 334 7.34 -18.53 -11.91
C CYS A 334 7.51 -18.11 -10.44
N SER A 335 8.74 -18.08 -9.92
CA SER A 335 9.02 -17.71 -8.52
C SER A 335 10.12 -16.67 -8.40
N ALA A 336 9.95 -15.74 -7.44
CA ALA A 336 10.92 -14.67 -7.17
C ALA A 336 12.27 -15.19 -6.63
N LYS A 337 12.26 -16.38 -6.01
CA LYS A 337 13.44 -16.99 -5.38
C LYS A 337 14.35 -17.73 -6.37
N ASP A 338 13.85 -18.02 -7.57
CA ASP A 338 14.54 -18.87 -8.53
C ASP A 338 15.56 -18.08 -9.37
N ALA A 339 15.40 -16.76 -9.52
CA ALA A 339 16.50 -15.91 -9.94
C ALA A 339 17.36 -15.60 -8.72
N LYS A 340 18.62 -16.03 -8.72
CA LYS A 340 19.54 -15.89 -7.57
C LYS A 340 20.44 -14.67 -7.65
N THR A 341 20.84 -14.28 -8.85
CA THR A 341 21.76 -13.15 -9.08
C THR A 341 21.07 -12.02 -9.85
N SER A 342 21.82 -10.99 -10.24
CA SER A 342 21.35 -9.90 -11.11
C SER A 342 21.22 -10.31 -12.58
N PHE A 343 21.63 -11.53 -12.95
CA PHE A 343 21.54 -12.06 -14.31
C PHE A 343 20.78 -13.38 -14.29
N PHE A 344 19.89 -13.56 -15.26
CA PHE A 344 19.18 -14.81 -15.47
C PHE A 344 19.44 -15.31 -16.88
N THR A 345 20.27 -16.34 -16.98
CA THR A 345 20.82 -16.88 -18.22
C THR A 345 20.07 -18.13 -18.68
N LYS A 346 20.36 -18.58 -19.91
CA LYS A 346 19.84 -19.86 -20.42
C LYS A 346 20.29 -21.04 -19.55
N GLN A 347 21.50 -20.98 -18.99
CA GLN A 347 22.01 -22.03 -18.12
C GLN A 347 21.19 -22.11 -16.82
N ASP A 348 20.88 -20.96 -16.21
CA ASP A 348 20.03 -20.91 -15.00
C ASP A 348 18.66 -21.56 -15.26
N PHE A 349 18.06 -21.26 -16.41
CA PHE A 349 16.80 -21.89 -16.82
C PHE A 349 16.92 -23.42 -16.94
N GLU A 350 17.96 -23.90 -17.62
CA GLU A 350 18.19 -25.35 -17.78
C GLU A 350 18.47 -26.06 -16.45
N GLU A 351 19.16 -25.41 -15.50
CA GLU A 351 19.39 -25.95 -14.17
C GLU A 351 18.09 -26.06 -13.36
N LEU A 352 17.22 -25.05 -13.42
CA LEU A 352 15.91 -25.08 -12.78
C LEU A 352 15.00 -26.14 -13.42
N LYS A 353 15.03 -26.26 -14.75
CA LYS A 353 14.32 -27.30 -15.52
C LYS A 353 14.78 -28.70 -15.09
N LYS A 354 16.09 -28.95 -14.99
CA LYS A 354 16.67 -30.21 -14.50
C LYS A 354 16.31 -30.50 -13.04
N SER A 355 16.21 -29.45 -12.23
CA SER A 355 15.82 -29.54 -10.81
C SER A 355 14.29 -29.64 -10.62
N ASP A 356 13.54 -29.89 -11.69
CA ASP A 356 12.09 -30.06 -11.72
C ASP A 356 11.30 -28.90 -11.07
N LYS A 357 11.83 -27.68 -11.22
CA LYS A 357 11.13 -26.46 -10.82
C LYS A 357 10.03 -26.10 -11.82
N SER A 358 9.01 -25.42 -11.34
CA SER A 358 7.93 -24.89 -12.19
C SER A 358 8.45 -23.72 -13.02
N VAL A 359 8.99 -24.01 -14.21
CA VAL A 359 9.61 -23.03 -15.12
C VAL A 359 8.90 -22.92 -16.47
N PHE A 360 7.69 -23.45 -16.56
CA PHE A 360 6.86 -23.38 -17.75
C PHE A 360 5.46 -22.87 -17.43
N LEU A 361 4.82 -22.25 -18.42
CA LEU A 361 3.38 -21.99 -18.44
C LEU A 361 2.69 -22.80 -19.50
N PHE A 362 1.54 -23.36 -19.14
CA PHE A 362 0.65 -24.03 -20.06
C PHE A 362 0.17 -23.07 -21.16
N ASN A 363 0.51 -23.37 -22.40
CA ASN A 363 0.19 -22.60 -23.59
C ASN A 363 -0.45 -23.49 -24.66
N ALA A 364 -1.73 -23.76 -24.49
CA ALA A 364 -2.51 -24.66 -25.35
C ALA A 364 -3.16 -23.98 -26.58
N GLN A 365 -2.62 -22.84 -27.04
CA GLN A 365 -3.25 -22.12 -28.15
C GLN A 365 -3.29 -22.98 -29.42
N ASN A 366 -4.49 -23.16 -29.99
CA ASN A 366 -4.74 -23.85 -31.26
C ASN A 366 -4.31 -25.33 -31.31
N SER A 367 -4.25 -26.03 -30.18
CA SER A 367 -3.91 -27.45 -30.16
C SER A 367 -5.09 -28.35 -30.53
N THR A 368 -4.83 -29.40 -31.33
CA THR A 368 -5.76 -30.52 -31.59
C THR A 368 -5.39 -31.78 -30.79
N ASP A 369 -4.46 -31.66 -29.85
CA ASP A 369 -3.95 -32.79 -29.06
C ASP A 369 -4.99 -33.25 -28.01
N LYS A 370 -5.20 -34.57 -27.92
CA LYS A 370 -6.15 -35.18 -26.98
C LYS A 370 -5.74 -35.01 -25.52
N ASN A 371 -4.43 -34.98 -25.23
CA ASN A 371 -3.92 -34.78 -23.87
C ASN A 371 -4.16 -33.34 -23.41
N ILE A 372 -3.94 -32.38 -24.30
CA ILE A 372 -4.25 -30.96 -24.07
C ILE A 372 -5.75 -30.77 -23.81
N SER A 373 -6.59 -31.39 -24.63
CA SER A 373 -8.05 -31.36 -24.48
C SER A 373 -8.48 -31.94 -23.13
N SER A 374 -7.91 -33.09 -22.73
CA SER A 374 -8.17 -33.71 -21.42
C SER A 374 -7.75 -32.80 -20.26
N TYR A 375 -6.61 -32.12 -20.37
CA TYR A 375 -6.13 -31.20 -19.33
C TYR A 375 -7.00 -29.94 -19.20
N ILE A 376 -7.55 -29.44 -20.31
CA ILE A 376 -8.53 -28.35 -20.31
C ILE A 376 -9.82 -28.80 -19.62
N GLN A 377 -10.36 -29.97 -19.96
CA GLN A 377 -11.56 -30.53 -19.31
C GLN A 377 -11.35 -30.71 -17.79
N LYS A 378 -10.17 -31.15 -17.36
CA LYS A 378 -9.80 -31.19 -15.94
C LYS A 378 -9.96 -29.81 -15.29
N GLY A 379 -9.42 -28.76 -15.91
CA GLY A 379 -9.54 -27.39 -15.40
C GLY A 379 -11.00 -26.90 -15.32
N GLU A 380 -11.86 -27.33 -16.23
CA GLU A 380 -13.30 -27.04 -16.18
C GLU A 380 -14.01 -27.78 -15.03
N SER A 381 -13.65 -29.04 -14.80
CA SER A 381 -14.18 -29.83 -13.67
C SER A 381 -13.76 -29.29 -12.30
N GLU A 382 -12.59 -28.65 -12.23
CA GLU A 382 -12.03 -28.00 -11.04
C GLU A 382 -12.47 -26.51 -10.93
N GLU A 383 -13.41 -26.09 -11.77
CA GLU A 383 -13.94 -24.72 -11.83
C GLU A 383 -12.87 -23.63 -12.05
N ILE A 384 -11.70 -24.00 -12.59
CA ILE A 384 -10.63 -23.04 -12.91
C ILE A 384 -11.13 -22.04 -13.94
N ASN A 385 -11.99 -22.46 -14.88
CA ASN A 385 -12.63 -21.59 -15.87
C ASN A 385 -13.59 -20.54 -15.26
N LYS A 386 -14.07 -20.74 -14.03
CA LYS A 386 -15.00 -19.82 -13.34
C LYS A 386 -14.30 -18.78 -12.47
N ARG A 387 -12.99 -18.89 -12.26
CA ARG A 387 -12.23 -17.91 -11.45
C ARG A 387 -12.23 -16.54 -12.13
N PHE A 388 -12.06 -15.48 -11.34
CA PHE A 388 -12.18 -14.08 -11.78
C PHE A 388 -11.44 -13.76 -13.10
N LEU A 389 -10.16 -14.11 -13.20
CA LEU A 389 -9.37 -13.80 -14.40
C LEU A 389 -9.72 -14.71 -15.59
N THR A 390 -9.84 -16.02 -15.36
CA THR A 390 -10.07 -17.02 -16.41
C THR A 390 -11.47 -16.94 -17.01
N ALA A 391 -12.49 -16.63 -16.21
CA ALA A 391 -13.87 -16.44 -16.68
C ALA A 391 -14.03 -15.32 -17.71
N SER A 392 -13.11 -14.34 -17.69
CA SER A 392 -13.11 -13.19 -18.61
C SER A 392 -12.32 -13.43 -19.91
N ARG A 393 -11.65 -14.58 -20.05
CA ARG A 393 -10.77 -14.88 -21.19
C ARG A 393 -11.48 -15.69 -22.26
N THR A 394 -11.05 -15.54 -23.51
CA THR A 394 -11.58 -16.31 -24.64
C THR A 394 -10.44 -16.80 -25.53
N PRO A 395 -10.14 -18.12 -25.55
CA PRO A 395 -10.66 -19.15 -24.64
C PRO A 395 -10.22 -18.91 -23.18
N TRP A 396 -10.90 -19.52 -22.20
CA TRP A 396 -10.67 -19.26 -20.77
C TRP A 396 -9.24 -19.57 -20.31
N TYR A 397 -8.59 -20.52 -20.99
CA TYR A 397 -7.20 -20.96 -20.73
C TYR A 397 -6.14 -20.17 -21.50
N SER A 398 -6.50 -19.13 -22.24
CA SER A 398 -5.53 -18.28 -22.94
C SER A 398 -4.60 -17.56 -21.95
N LEU A 399 -3.32 -17.42 -22.32
CA LEU A 399 -2.34 -16.61 -21.59
C LEU A 399 -2.39 -15.16 -22.06
N GLU A 400 -2.01 -14.23 -21.16
CA GLU A 400 -1.79 -12.84 -21.52
C GLU A 400 -0.65 -12.74 -22.55
N ASN A 401 -0.84 -11.95 -23.61
CA ASN A 401 0.19 -11.71 -24.61
C ASN A 401 1.28 -10.78 -24.04
N ARG A 402 2.31 -11.37 -23.45
CA ARG A 402 3.48 -10.69 -22.90
C ARG A 402 4.75 -11.28 -23.49
N LYS A 403 5.47 -10.49 -24.30
CA LYS A 403 6.80 -10.90 -24.78
C LYS A 403 7.78 -10.91 -23.60
N PRO A 404 8.81 -11.80 -23.63
CA PRO A 404 9.93 -11.74 -22.71
C PRO A 404 10.51 -10.33 -22.62
N ALA A 405 10.62 -9.81 -21.40
CA ALA A 405 11.20 -8.50 -21.14
C ALA A 405 12.71 -8.63 -20.92
N PRO A 406 13.54 -7.72 -21.43
CA PRO A 406 15.00 -7.78 -21.27
C PRO A 406 15.45 -7.58 -19.82
N ILE A 407 14.66 -6.88 -19.00
CA ILE A 407 14.93 -6.63 -17.60
C ILE A 407 13.66 -6.93 -16.79
N TRP A 408 13.84 -7.54 -15.63
CA TRP A 408 12.81 -7.75 -14.62
C TRP A 408 13.10 -6.92 -13.38
N VAL A 409 12.06 -6.59 -12.63
CA VAL A 409 12.17 -5.97 -11.30
C VAL A 409 11.25 -6.68 -10.33
N SER A 410 11.75 -6.98 -9.13
CA SER A 410 10.98 -7.63 -8.06
C SER A 410 9.85 -6.74 -7.55
N VAL A 411 8.68 -7.36 -7.29
CA VAL A 411 7.50 -6.64 -6.79
C VAL A 411 7.62 -6.29 -5.31
N PHE A 412 8.10 -7.23 -4.50
CA PHE A 412 8.25 -7.11 -3.06
C PHE A 412 9.72 -7.15 -2.68
N ASN A 413 10.13 -6.26 -1.78
CA ASN A 413 11.52 -6.00 -1.44
C ASN A 413 11.66 -5.74 0.05
N ARG A 414 12.67 -6.35 0.69
CA ARG A 414 13.05 -6.05 2.08
C ARG A 414 14.40 -5.35 2.18
N SER A 415 15.28 -5.58 1.21
CA SER A 415 16.65 -5.06 1.15
C SER A 415 16.86 -4.16 -0.07
N GLY A 416 15.84 -3.39 -0.45
CA GLY A 416 15.85 -2.52 -1.64
C GLY A 416 15.41 -3.20 -2.94
N LEU A 417 15.23 -2.39 -3.98
CA LEU A 417 14.81 -2.83 -5.31
C LEU A 417 15.82 -3.78 -5.95
N ARG A 418 15.33 -4.91 -6.47
CA ARG A 418 16.15 -5.89 -7.18
C ARG A 418 15.77 -5.95 -8.65
N PHE A 419 16.74 -5.65 -9.51
CA PHE A 419 16.63 -5.75 -10.95
C PHE A 419 17.39 -6.99 -11.45
N ILE A 420 16.86 -7.64 -12.49
CA ILE A 420 17.45 -8.86 -13.07
C ILE A 420 17.49 -8.70 -14.59
N ARG A 421 18.65 -8.93 -15.19
CA ARG A 421 18.82 -9.00 -16.65
C ARG A 421 18.36 -10.37 -17.15
N ASN A 422 17.35 -10.39 -18.00
CA ASN A 422 16.83 -11.62 -18.62
C ASN A 422 17.60 -11.91 -19.92
N GLU A 423 18.67 -12.71 -19.82
CA GLU A 423 19.45 -13.19 -20.96
C GLU A 423 18.94 -14.54 -21.49
N ALA A 424 18.15 -15.24 -20.68
CA ALA A 424 17.42 -16.43 -21.11
C ALA A 424 16.34 -16.12 -22.16
N ASN A 425 15.88 -14.87 -22.22
CA ASN A 425 14.78 -14.41 -23.08
C ASN A 425 13.48 -15.20 -22.82
N ILE A 426 13.15 -15.42 -21.54
CA ILE A 426 11.93 -16.13 -21.13
C ILE A 426 10.88 -15.18 -20.52
N SER A 427 9.65 -15.67 -20.38
CA SER A 427 8.56 -14.91 -19.74
C SER A 427 8.69 -14.88 -18.21
N ASN A 428 7.90 -14.04 -17.54
CA ASN A 428 7.84 -13.99 -16.08
C ASN A 428 6.40 -13.82 -15.58
N LEU A 429 6.10 -14.43 -14.43
CA LEU A 429 4.86 -14.18 -13.69
C LEU A 429 4.91 -12.86 -12.90
N THR A 430 3.82 -12.53 -12.22
CA THR A 430 3.66 -11.34 -11.35
C THR A 430 4.59 -11.31 -10.13
N SER A 431 5.46 -12.32 -9.94
CA SER A 431 6.59 -12.22 -9.00
C SER A 431 7.59 -11.14 -9.40
N TYR A 432 7.60 -10.78 -10.69
CA TYR A 432 8.37 -9.68 -11.25
C TYR A 432 7.50 -8.79 -12.14
N HIS A 433 7.87 -7.52 -12.25
CA HIS A 433 7.41 -6.67 -13.34
C HIS A 433 8.40 -6.73 -14.51
N CYS A 434 7.87 -6.51 -15.70
CA CYS A 434 8.62 -6.43 -16.95
C CYS A 434 9.06 -4.99 -17.21
N ILE A 435 10.35 -4.77 -17.45
CA ILE A 435 10.87 -3.49 -17.92
C ILE A 435 11.16 -3.62 -19.42
N ILE A 436 10.48 -2.79 -20.21
CA ILE A 436 10.53 -2.79 -21.68
C ILE A 436 11.04 -1.44 -22.14
N GLN A 437 12.13 -1.43 -22.89
CA GLN A 437 12.70 -0.18 -23.41
C GLN A 437 11.74 0.53 -24.36
N ASN A 438 11.69 1.86 -24.26
CA ASN A 438 10.88 2.67 -25.15
C ASN A 438 11.62 2.88 -26.49
N LYS A 439 11.19 2.17 -27.53
CA LYS A 439 11.77 2.28 -28.89
C LYS A 439 11.37 3.56 -29.64
N GLN A 440 10.51 4.40 -29.06
CA GLN A 440 10.01 5.63 -29.71
C GLN A 440 10.79 6.88 -29.31
N VAL A 441 11.82 6.77 -28.47
CA VAL A 441 12.62 7.91 -28.00
C VAL A 441 13.89 8.05 -28.84
N VAL A 442 14.17 9.29 -29.26
CA VAL A 442 15.22 9.69 -30.20
C VAL A 442 16.65 9.38 -29.71
N SER A 443 16.82 9.08 -28.42
CA SER A 443 18.07 8.55 -27.85
C SER A 443 17.88 7.07 -27.46
N GLU A 444 18.15 6.15 -28.37
CA GLU A 444 18.27 4.74 -28.05
C GLU A 444 19.51 4.54 -27.14
N ILE A 445 19.34 4.69 -25.83
CA ILE A 445 20.40 4.32 -24.88
C ILE A 445 20.60 2.80 -24.92
N ASP A 446 21.83 2.34 -24.70
CA ASP A 446 22.08 0.90 -24.60
C ASP A 446 21.29 0.31 -23.41
N ILE A 447 20.63 -0.83 -23.61
CA ILE A 447 19.88 -1.54 -22.56
C ILE A 447 20.79 -1.95 -21.40
N ASP A 448 22.04 -2.24 -21.69
CA ASP A 448 23.05 -2.61 -20.71
C ASP A 448 23.56 -1.37 -19.95
N LEU A 449 23.58 -0.18 -20.58
CA LEU A 449 23.83 1.08 -19.88
C LEU A 449 22.67 1.42 -18.92
N LEU A 450 21.42 1.23 -19.36
CA LEU A 450 20.26 1.37 -18.49
C LEU A 450 20.33 0.40 -17.32
N PHE A 451 20.65 -0.87 -17.58
CA PHE A 451 20.74 -1.88 -16.53
C PHE A 451 21.90 -1.62 -15.57
N ALA A 452 23.06 -1.15 -16.06
CA ALA A 452 24.18 -0.73 -15.23
C ALA A 452 23.76 0.37 -14.24
N TYR A 453 23.00 1.38 -14.70
CA TYR A 453 22.40 2.39 -13.81
C TYR A 453 21.47 1.74 -12.77
N LEU A 454 20.56 0.86 -13.18
CA LEU A 454 19.59 0.23 -12.27
C LEU A 454 20.23 -0.59 -11.13
N LEU A 455 21.47 -1.05 -11.30
CA LEU A 455 22.21 -1.78 -10.27
C LEU A 455 22.77 -0.88 -9.16
N THR A 456 22.93 0.41 -9.45
CA THR A 456 23.54 1.39 -8.54
C THR A 456 22.65 1.76 -7.36
N ASP A 457 23.27 2.20 -6.27
CA ASP A 457 22.53 2.70 -5.11
C ASP A 457 21.86 4.03 -5.38
N THR A 458 22.44 4.88 -6.24
CA THR A 458 21.76 6.10 -6.74
C THR A 458 20.41 5.77 -7.34
N ALA A 459 20.33 4.78 -8.25
CA ALA A 459 19.06 4.40 -8.84
C ALA A 459 18.06 3.91 -7.80
N LYS A 460 18.47 3.01 -6.90
CA LYS A 460 17.61 2.48 -5.84
C LYS A 460 17.07 3.59 -4.93
N GLN A 461 17.94 4.49 -4.47
CA GLN A 461 17.57 5.63 -3.62
C GLN A 461 16.55 6.54 -4.29
N ILE A 462 16.75 6.89 -5.56
CA ILE A 462 15.79 7.73 -6.31
C ILE A 462 14.44 7.02 -6.46
N PHE A 463 14.43 5.72 -6.75
CA PHE A 463 13.17 4.99 -6.87
C PHE A 463 12.44 4.82 -5.53
N GLU A 464 13.15 4.72 -4.40
CA GLU A 464 12.56 4.58 -3.07
C GLU A 464 11.58 5.70 -2.70
N ASP A 465 11.74 6.90 -3.27
CA ASP A 465 10.78 8.01 -3.14
C ASP A 465 9.37 7.61 -3.57
N ASN A 466 9.27 6.64 -4.49
CA ASN A 466 8.01 6.13 -5.03
C ASN A 466 7.57 4.80 -4.40
N SER A 467 8.32 4.24 -3.45
CA SER A 467 7.97 2.97 -2.82
C SER A 467 6.69 3.06 -2.00
N ARG A 468 5.95 1.95 -1.94
CA ARG A 468 4.87 1.74 -0.98
C ARG A 468 5.40 0.92 0.18
N GLN A 469 5.24 1.42 1.39
CA GLN A 469 5.64 0.71 2.60
C GLN A 469 4.46 -0.08 3.15
N TYR A 470 4.72 -1.32 3.50
CA TYR A 470 3.83 -2.21 4.24
C TYR A 470 4.46 -2.49 5.61
N GLY A 471 3.71 -3.09 6.53
CA GLY A 471 4.22 -3.46 7.85
C GLY A 471 5.51 -4.31 7.77
N ASN A 472 6.35 -4.22 8.79
CA ASN A 472 7.61 -4.95 8.95
C ASN A 472 8.68 -4.65 7.88
N GLY A 473 8.76 -3.38 7.44
CA GLY A 473 9.79 -2.93 6.48
C GLY A 473 9.63 -3.51 5.06
N LEU A 474 8.50 -4.16 4.76
CA LEU A 474 8.25 -4.72 3.43
C LEU A 474 7.88 -3.58 2.47
N GLN A 475 8.71 -3.38 1.44
CA GLN A 475 8.44 -2.41 0.39
C GLN A 475 7.86 -3.09 -0.84
N LYS A 476 6.91 -2.40 -1.50
CA LYS A 476 6.33 -2.82 -2.76
C LYS A 476 6.42 -1.71 -3.79
N PHE A 477 6.64 -2.12 -5.04
CA PHE A 477 6.55 -1.25 -6.19
C PHE A 477 5.51 -1.79 -7.16
N GLU A 478 4.51 -0.99 -7.50
CA GLU A 478 3.63 -1.25 -8.64
C GLU A 478 4.25 -0.68 -9.93
N PRO A 479 3.85 -1.16 -11.11
CA PRO A 479 4.41 -0.68 -12.38
C PRO A 479 4.35 0.85 -12.52
N ASN A 480 3.24 1.46 -12.10
CA ASN A 480 3.08 2.91 -12.17
C ASN A 480 3.93 3.68 -11.16
N ASP A 481 4.34 3.06 -10.05
CA ASP A 481 5.27 3.69 -9.11
C ASP A 481 6.65 3.88 -9.75
N LEU A 482 7.10 2.88 -10.52
CA LEU A 482 8.36 2.96 -11.26
C LEU A 482 8.23 3.83 -12.51
N ASN A 483 7.14 3.72 -13.29
CA ASN A 483 6.94 4.54 -14.50
C ASN A 483 6.91 6.06 -14.23
N LYS A 484 6.33 6.45 -13.09
CA LYS A 484 6.28 7.84 -12.61
C LYS A 484 7.51 8.20 -11.77
N GLY A 485 8.30 7.21 -11.37
CA GLY A 485 9.54 7.43 -10.64
C GLY A 485 10.54 8.19 -11.48
N MET A 486 11.36 9.00 -10.81
CA MET A 486 12.44 9.74 -11.47
C MET A 486 13.66 8.84 -11.66
N MET A 487 14.54 9.22 -12.57
CA MET A 487 15.87 8.65 -12.73
C MET A 487 16.83 9.68 -13.30
N LEU A 488 18.13 9.43 -13.21
CA LEU A 488 19.14 10.25 -13.88
C LEU A 488 18.92 10.26 -15.40
N ASP A 489 19.08 11.42 -16.02
CA ASP A 489 18.96 11.57 -17.47
C ASP A 489 20.21 11.05 -18.21
N LEU A 490 20.24 9.74 -18.46
CA LEU A 490 21.41 9.05 -19.06
C LEU A 490 21.79 9.57 -20.46
N GLY A 491 20.88 10.24 -21.17
CA GLY A 491 21.12 10.87 -22.46
C GLY A 491 22.07 12.06 -22.40
N LEU A 492 22.37 12.59 -21.21
CA LEU A 492 23.37 13.63 -21.00
C LEU A 492 24.79 13.06 -20.80
N LEU A 493 24.96 11.74 -20.81
CA LEU A 493 26.28 11.11 -20.80
C LEU A 493 26.96 11.32 -22.16
N ASP A 494 28.22 11.76 -22.13
CA ASP A 494 29.04 11.72 -23.35
C ASP A 494 29.46 10.28 -23.64
N LYS A 495 29.84 10.04 -24.90
CA LYS A 495 30.19 8.69 -25.37
C LYS A 495 31.32 8.06 -24.56
N GLN A 496 32.33 8.84 -24.17
CA GLN A 496 33.46 8.33 -23.39
C GLN A 496 33.01 7.80 -22.03
N THR A 497 32.17 8.55 -21.33
CA THR A 497 31.62 8.16 -20.03
C THR A 497 30.70 6.94 -20.17
N SER A 498 29.86 6.90 -21.21
CA SER A 498 29.01 5.73 -21.50
C SER A 498 29.83 4.47 -21.77
N ASP A 499 30.89 4.57 -22.57
CA ASP A 499 31.78 3.45 -22.89
C ASP A 499 32.53 2.95 -21.64
N GLU A 500 32.95 3.86 -20.75
CA GLU A 500 33.55 3.51 -19.46
C GLU A 500 32.59 2.71 -18.57
N ILE A 501 31.34 3.18 -18.40
CA ILE A 501 30.32 2.47 -17.62
C ILE A 501 30.03 1.09 -18.23
N LEU A 502 29.93 0.99 -19.56
CA LEU A 502 29.68 -0.27 -20.25
C LEU A 502 30.83 -1.27 -20.08
N ASN A 503 32.08 -0.80 -20.02
CA ASN A 503 33.23 -1.66 -19.75
C ASN A 503 33.22 -2.18 -18.30
N LEU A 504 32.95 -1.31 -17.32
CA LEU A 504 32.77 -1.71 -15.92
C LEU A 504 31.60 -2.70 -15.79
N TYR A 505 30.49 -2.47 -16.48
CA TYR A 505 29.34 -3.37 -16.49
C TYR A 505 29.69 -4.78 -17.01
N LYS A 506 30.51 -4.86 -18.08
CA LYS A 506 30.99 -6.16 -18.59
C LYS A 506 31.84 -6.91 -17.57
N GLU A 507 32.72 -6.19 -16.86
CA GLU A 507 33.52 -6.75 -15.76
C GLU A 507 32.63 -7.24 -14.62
N TYR A 508 31.66 -6.42 -14.19
CA TYR A 508 30.66 -6.80 -13.18
C TYR A 508 29.92 -8.07 -13.58
N LYS A 509 29.41 -8.13 -14.82
CA LYS A 509 28.73 -9.31 -15.34
C LYS A 509 29.60 -10.57 -15.24
N TYR A 510 30.86 -10.48 -15.65
CA TYR A 510 31.79 -11.60 -15.56
C TYR A 510 31.97 -12.09 -14.11
N LEU A 511 32.15 -11.18 -13.15
CA LEU A 511 32.29 -11.52 -11.74
C LEU A 511 31.03 -12.21 -11.18
N ILE A 512 29.85 -11.67 -11.45
CA ILE A 512 28.59 -12.24 -10.94
C ILE A 512 28.32 -13.63 -11.53
N LEU A 513 28.61 -13.84 -12.82
CA LEU A 513 28.46 -15.15 -13.45
C LEU A 513 29.48 -16.18 -12.93
N ASP A 514 30.63 -15.73 -12.43
CA ASP A 514 31.64 -16.56 -11.75
C ASP A 514 31.40 -16.65 -10.23
N ASN A 515 30.21 -16.28 -9.75
CA ASN A 515 29.81 -16.27 -8.33
C ASN A 515 30.75 -15.45 -7.41
N LYS A 516 31.35 -14.39 -7.93
CA LYS A 516 32.19 -13.44 -7.19
C LYS A 516 31.40 -12.19 -6.80
N ASN A 517 31.90 -11.46 -5.80
CA ASN A 517 31.37 -10.16 -5.42
C ASN A 517 31.72 -9.12 -6.50
N GLY A 518 30.75 -8.28 -6.90
CA GLY A 518 30.92 -7.20 -7.87
C GLY A 518 30.63 -5.79 -7.34
N ASP A 519 30.47 -5.63 -6.03
CA ASP A 519 30.04 -4.39 -5.36
C ASP A 519 31.03 -3.25 -5.62
N GLU A 520 32.34 -3.54 -5.64
CA GLU A 520 33.36 -2.53 -5.97
C GLU A 520 33.17 -1.94 -7.38
N ILE A 521 32.74 -2.77 -8.34
CA ILE A 521 32.51 -2.32 -9.72
C ILE A 521 31.24 -1.48 -9.80
N ILE A 522 30.17 -1.88 -9.11
CA ILE A 522 28.94 -1.08 -9.01
C ILE A 522 29.22 0.26 -8.33
N ASN A 523 30.05 0.29 -7.28
CA ASN A 523 30.44 1.52 -6.60
C ASN A 523 31.23 2.46 -7.53
N LYS A 524 32.06 1.93 -8.44
CA LYS A 524 32.73 2.76 -9.47
C LYS A 524 31.72 3.36 -10.44
N ILE A 525 30.75 2.58 -10.91
CA ILE A 525 29.68 3.07 -11.80
C ILE A 525 28.84 4.14 -11.08
N ASP A 526 28.43 3.89 -9.84
CA ASP A 526 27.68 4.82 -9.01
C ASP A 526 28.45 6.12 -8.77
N LYS A 527 29.77 6.03 -8.55
CA LYS A 527 30.65 7.20 -8.43
C LYS A 527 30.68 8.06 -9.70
N ILE A 528 30.84 7.44 -10.88
CA ILE A 528 30.82 8.16 -12.16
C ILE A 528 29.51 8.94 -12.33
N LEU A 529 28.39 8.33 -11.96
CA LEU A 529 27.07 8.94 -12.04
C LEU A 529 26.90 10.06 -11.00
N THR A 530 27.24 9.82 -9.75
CA THR A 530 27.12 10.82 -8.67
C THR A 530 28.03 12.03 -8.93
N ASP A 531 29.26 11.86 -9.39
CA ASP A 531 30.16 12.98 -9.72
C ASP A 531 29.56 13.92 -10.80
N LYS A 532 28.78 13.36 -11.73
CA LYS A 532 28.11 14.12 -12.79
C LYS A 532 26.77 14.73 -12.36
N TYR A 533 25.96 13.98 -11.62
CA TYR A 533 24.55 14.30 -11.36
C TYR A 533 24.26 14.74 -9.92
N SER A 534 25.20 14.69 -8.99
CA SER A 534 24.96 15.16 -7.62
C SER A 534 24.93 16.69 -7.52
N GLU A 535 24.06 17.19 -6.64
CA GLU A 535 24.11 18.57 -6.18
C GLU A 535 25.12 18.69 -5.02
N LYS A 536 26.21 19.45 -5.22
CA LYS A 536 27.31 19.59 -4.23
C LYS A 536 26.87 20.08 -2.84
N LYS A 537 25.64 20.55 -2.66
CA LYS A 537 25.12 21.11 -1.39
C LYS A 537 24.49 20.09 -0.43
N HIS A 538 24.23 18.85 -0.85
CA HIS A 538 23.38 17.92 -0.07
C HIS A 538 24.06 16.62 0.39
N TRP A 539 25.38 16.53 0.27
CA TRP A 539 26.20 15.35 0.64
C TRP A 539 27.09 15.59 1.87
N ALA A 540 26.77 16.57 2.71
CA ALA A 540 27.45 16.87 3.98
C ALA A 540 26.65 16.37 5.19
#